data_AF-A0A7Y7SQW6-F1
#
_entry.id   AF-A0A7Y7SQW6-F1
#
_cell.length_a   1.000
_cell.length_b   1.000
_cell.length_c   1.000
_cell.angle_alpha   90.00
_cell.angle_beta   90.00
_cell.angle_gamma   90.00
#
_symmetry.space_group_name_H-M   'P 1'
#
loop_
_entity.id
_entity.type
_entity.pdbx_description
1 polymer ?
#
loop_
_entity_poly.entity_id
_entity_poly.type
_entity_poly.pdbx_seq_one_letter_code
_entity_poly.pdbx_strand_id
1 'polypeptide(L)'
;MESVLIQNVMPFDESQRIDLLLEDGVIAARGHNLPVPAGAEAIDASGMQAFPGFVDGHAHLDKTLLGRDWYRNEVPRNLAAIIANERDYRREQQPDPQLQSERITRRAIAAGTSFIRTHVDIDNEIGLANLEGVLETRRRLANQVDIEIVAFPQSGILQSPGTEALLDRALEMGAELVGGLDPCSYDKDPVRHLQIIFDLAVRHGKKVDIHLHERGELGAFSLELLINFTRRYQMHHRVTLSHGFCLGMIEPARQQQFAEEMAELGMSVATTAPADIAVPPYELLTEAGVAFCAGNDGVRDTWSPYGSGDMLQRAVTMGLRYRWRQDQEIMRAAQTITFGGARVMALENYGLQPGNRADLVLIPGRSMVEALVELPRERKVIKGGKLIAANGECLF
;
A
#
# COMPACT_ATOMS: atom_id res chain seq x y z
N MET A 1 -18.32 14.74 -23.32
CA MET A 1 -17.57 13.63 -22.72
C MET A 1 -16.14 13.79 -23.18
N GLU A 2 -15.18 13.81 -22.24
CA GLU A 2 -13.76 13.88 -22.58
C GLU A 2 -13.33 12.46 -22.95
N SER A 3 -13.12 12.21 -24.24
CA SER A 3 -12.54 10.96 -24.75
C SER A 3 -11.06 11.17 -25.01
N VAL A 4 -10.22 10.21 -24.63
CA VAL A 4 -8.78 10.24 -24.88
C VAL A 4 -8.38 8.94 -25.58
N LEU A 5 -7.70 9.03 -26.72
CA LEU A 5 -7.08 7.90 -27.38
C LEU A 5 -5.58 7.91 -27.14
N ILE A 6 -5.07 6.91 -26.43
CA ILE A 6 -3.63 6.66 -26.30
C ILE A 6 -3.23 5.73 -27.44
N GLN A 7 -2.28 6.14 -28.28
CA GLN A 7 -1.86 5.40 -29.46
C GLN A 7 -0.47 4.78 -29.29
N ASN A 8 -0.25 3.62 -29.90
CA ASN A 8 1.07 2.97 -30.01
C ASN A 8 1.81 2.65 -28.69
N VAL A 9 1.07 2.43 -27.61
CA VAL A 9 1.64 2.12 -26.29
C VAL A 9 1.94 0.63 -26.13
N MET A 10 2.99 0.27 -25.40
CA MET A 10 3.24 -1.12 -25.00
C MET A 10 2.59 -1.40 -23.64
N PRO A 11 1.54 -2.23 -23.56
CA PRO A 11 0.81 -2.46 -22.32
C PRO A 11 1.51 -3.50 -21.44
N PHE A 12 1.28 -3.41 -20.13
CA PHE A 12 1.87 -4.27 -19.12
C PHE A 12 1.67 -5.79 -19.33
N ASP A 13 0.57 -6.17 -19.98
CA ASP A 13 0.08 -7.54 -20.10
C ASP A 13 0.22 -8.15 -21.51
N GLU A 14 0.83 -7.46 -22.48
CA GLU A 14 1.07 -7.98 -23.83
C GLU A 14 2.48 -7.69 -24.35
N SER A 15 2.82 -8.29 -25.50
CA SER A 15 4.11 -8.13 -26.19
C SER A 15 4.03 -7.25 -27.46
N GLN A 16 2.86 -6.67 -27.75
CA GLN A 16 2.63 -5.85 -28.94
C GLN A 16 2.07 -4.48 -28.57
N ARG A 17 2.36 -3.49 -29.42
CA ARG A 17 1.83 -2.13 -29.25
C ARG A 17 0.36 -2.08 -29.64
N ILE A 18 -0.40 -1.33 -28.85
CA ILE A 18 -1.85 -1.17 -29.00
C ILE A 18 -2.25 0.30 -28.82
N ASP A 19 -3.53 0.55 -29.08
CA ASP A 19 -4.23 1.77 -28.74
C ASP A 19 -5.22 1.49 -27.60
N LEU A 20 -5.40 2.47 -26.71
CA LEU A 20 -6.37 2.45 -25.62
C LEU A 20 -7.30 3.66 -25.77
N LEU A 21 -8.59 3.41 -25.92
CA LEU A 21 -9.61 4.45 -25.90
C LEU A 21 -10.18 4.57 -24.49
N LEU A 22 -10.05 5.76 -23.90
CA LEU A 22 -10.57 6.10 -22.58
C LEU A 22 -11.81 6.98 -22.75
N GLU A 23 -12.94 6.57 -22.19
CA GLU A 23 -14.20 7.33 -22.22
C GLU A 23 -14.90 7.18 -20.88
N ASP A 24 -15.47 8.28 -20.37
CA ASP A 24 -16.28 8.29 -19.14
C ASP A 24 -15.62 7.61 -17.93
N GLY A 25 -14.30 7.77 -17.81
CA GLY A 25 -13.51 7.24 -16.70
C GLY A 25 -13.17 5.75 -16.81
N VAL A 26 -13.48 5.09 -17.92
CA VAL A 26 -13.15 3.68 -18.18
C VAL A 26 -12.36 3.50 -19.46
N ILE A 27 -11.68 2.36 -19.59
CA ILE A 27 -11.10 1.90 -20.85
C ILE A 27 -12.27 1.36 -21.67
N ALA A 28 -12.71 2.11 -22.68
CA ALA A 28 -13.84 1.76 -23.52
C ALA A 28 -13.45 0.71 -24.58
N ALA A 29 -12.24 0.84 -25.14
CA ALA A 29 -11.74 -0.10 -26.13
C ALA A 29 -10.21 -0.25 -26.06
N ARG A 30 -9.75 -1.43 -26.48
CA ARG A 30 -8.35 -1.84 -26.58
C ARG A 30 -8.16 -2.58 -27.90
N GLY A 31 -7.14 -2.22 -28.68
CA GLY A 31 -6.87 -2.89 -29.95
C GLY A 31 -5.80 -2.20 -30.79
N HIS A 32 -5.76 -2.50 -32.09
CA HIS A 32 -4.84 -1.85 -33.02
C HIS A 32 -5.59 -0.92 -33.97
N ASN A 33 -5.00 0.23 -34.28
CA ASN A 33 -5.54 1.21 -35.23
C ASN A 33 -6.98 1.60 -34.87
N LEU A 34 -7.24 1.85 -33.59
CA LEU A 34 -8.56 2.27 -33.15
C LEU A 34 -8.90 3.63 -33.80
N PRO A 35 -10.13 3.81 -34.30
CA PRO A 35 -10.52 5.09 -34.89
C PRO A 35 -10.50 6.16 -33.80
N VAL A 36 -9.95 7.33 -34.10
CA VAL A 36 -10.01 8.49 -33.20
C VAL A 36 -11.45 9.01 -33.19
N PRO A 37 -12.19 8.93 -32.07
CA PRO A 37 -13.53 9.49 -32.03
C PRO A 37 -13.52 11.01 -32.25
N ALA A 38 -14.59 11.54 -32.82
CA ALA A 38 -14.68 12.97 -33.10
C ALA A 38 -14.58 13.79 -31.80
N GLY A 39 -13.59 14.68 -31.71
CA GLY A 39 -13.34 15.50 -30.52
C GLY A 39 -12.54 14.82 -29.41
N ALA A 40 -12.07 13.59 -29.61
CA ALA A 40 -11.15 12.95 -28.67
C ALA A 40 -9.74 13.55 -28.77
N GLU A 41 -9.07 13.68 -27.61
CA GLU A 41 -7.63 13.98 -27.58
C GLU A 41 -6.84 12.73 -27.98
N ALA A 42 -5.85 12.87 -28.87
CA ALA A 42 -4.97 11.78 -29.25
C ALA A 42 -3.58 11.98 -28.63
N ILE A 43 -3.13 10.99 -27.86
CA ILE A 43 -1.80 10.95 -27.23
C ILE A 43 -0.97 9.90 -27.96
N ASP A 44 0.05 10.33 -28.70
CA ASP A 44 1.07 9.39 -29.20
C ASP A 44 1.96 8.94 -28.04
N ALA A 45 1.87 7.66 -27.70
CA ALA A 45 2.64 6.99 -26.65
C ALA A 45 3.68 6.02 -27.23
N SER A 46 4.11 6.26 -28.48
CA SER A 46 5.24 5.58 -29.08
C SER A 46 6.48 5.65 -28.17
N GLY A 47 7.10 4.50 -27.89
CA GLY A 47 8.23 4.41 -26.97
C GLY A 47 7.87 4.46 -25.47
N MET A 48 6.57 4.47 -25.13
CA MET A 48 6.10 4.36 -23.75
C MET A 48 5.53 2.97 -23.44
N GLN A 49 5.62 2.62 -22.16
CA GLN A 49 5.02 1.47 -21.51
C GLN A 49 3.80 1.95 -20.72
N ALA A 50 2.68 1.23 -20.80
CA ALA A 50 1.48 1.48 -20.00
C ALA A 50 1.39 0.49 -18.85
N PHE A 51 1.38 1.00 -17.63
CA PHE A 51 1.02 0.25 -16.43
C PHE A 51 -0.37 0.68 -15.96
N PRO A 52 -1.19 -0.21 -15.37
CA PRO A 52 -2.31 0.25 -14.58
C PRO A 52 -1.81 1.11 -13.40
N GLY A 53 -2.66 1.99 -12.89
CA GLY A 53 -2.32 2.87 -11.77
C GLY A 53 -1.68 2.10 -10.61
N PHE A 54 -0.56 2.60 -10.08
CA PHE A 54 0.15 1.86 -9.04
C PHE A 54 -0.64 1.82 -7.73
N VAL A 55 -0.38 0.78 -6.96
CA VAL A 55 -1.00 0.51 -5.67
C VAL A 55 0.07 0.52 -4.58
N ASP A 56 -0.02 1.47 -3.66
CA ASP A 56 0.75 1.43 -2.41
C ASP A 56 -0.08 0.69 -1.35
N GLY A 57 0.22 -0.60 -1.14
CA GLY A 57 -0.58 -1.45 -0.28
C GLY A 57 -0.35 -1.27 1.22
N HIS A 58 0.61 -0.43 1.62
CA HIS A 58 0.93 -0.15 3.02
C HIS A 58 1.74 1.14 3.14
N ALA A 59 1.11 2.18 3.69
CA ALA A 59 1.72 3.49 3.90
C ALA A 59 1.33 4.09 5.26
N HIS A 60 2.03 5.15 5.67
CA HIS A 60 1.62 6.02 6.80
C HIS A 60 1.65 7.48 6.34
N LEU A 61 0.50 7.99 5.88
CA LEU A 61 0.43 9.34 5.30
C LEU A 61 0.40 10.44 6.37
N ASP A 62 -0.09 10.14 7.57
CA ASP A 62 -0.30 11.09 8.67
C ASP A 62 0.99 11.64 9.30
N LYS A 63 2.11 10.92 9.14
CA LYS A 63 3.33 11.16 9.91
C LYS A 63 4.56 11.57 9.11
N THR A 64 4.44 11.74 7.80
CA THR A 64 5.53 12.26 6.97
C THR A 64 5.97 13.65 7.43
N LEU A 65 7.25 13.97 7.31
CA LEU A 65 7.81 15.30 7.58
C LEU A 65 8.20 16.03 6.29
N LEU A 66 7.64 15.61 5.14
CA LEU A 66 7.87 16.29 3.87
C LEU A 66 7.48 17.77 3.94
N GLY A 67 8.37 18.64 3.46
CA GLY A 67 8.19 20.10 3.51
C GLY A 67 8.37 20.69 4.92
N ARG A 68 8.92 19.95 5.87
CA ARG A 68 9.53 20.45 7.11
C ARG A 68 11.06 20.37 7.01
N ASP A 69 11.75 20.95 7.99
CA ASP A 69 13.20 20.81 8.12
C ASP A 69 13.60 19.34 8.29
N TRP A 70 14.84 19.03 7.91
CA TRP A 70 15.36 17.67 8.04
C TRP A 70 15.34 17.20 9.49
N TYR A 71 14.69 16.07 9.74
CA TYR A 71 14.65 15.45 11.06
C TYR A 71 15.98 14.73 11.35
N ARG A 72 16.71 15.22 12.36
CA ARG A 72 17.92 14.57 12.85
C ARG A 72 17.53 13.42 13.79
N ASN A 73 17.61 12.20 13.27
CA ASN A 73 17.33 10.99 14.04
C ASN A 73 18.55 10.51 14.83
N GLU A 74 18.46 10.49 16.16
CA GLU A 74 19.47 9.94 17.09
C GLU A 74 18.90 8.82 17.97
N VAL A 75 17.78 8.23 17.53
CA VAL A 75 16.95 7.31 18.32
C VAL A 75 17.59 5.92 18.37
N PRO A 76 17.61 5.25 19.53
CA PRO A 76 18.00 3.84 19.62
C PRO A 76 17.13 2.94 18.75
N ARG A 77 17.74 1.92 18.13
CA ARG A 77 17.08 1.01 17.17
C ARG A 77 16.23 -0.08 17.84
N ASN A 78 15.31 0.29 18.72
CA ASN A 78 14.30 -0.62 19.28
C ASN A 78 12.91 0.01 19.21
N LEU A 79 11.88 -0.82 19.02
CA LEU A 79 10.52 -0.37 18.74
C LEU A 79 9.96 0.57 19.80
N ALA A 80 10.14 0.25 21.09
CA ALA A 80 9.64 1.09 22.18
C ALA A 80 10.27 2.48 22.20
N ALA A 81 11.57 2.60 21.92
CA ALA A 81 12.25 3.90 21.84
C ALA A 81 11.79 4.72 20.63
N ILE A 82 11.54 4.08 19.49
CA ILE A 82 11.04 4.75 18.28
C ILE A 82 9.62 5.30 18.51
N ILE A 83 8.72 4.50 19.09
CA ILE A 83 7.35 4.92 19.43
C ILE A 83 7.38 6.09 20.42
N ALA A 84 8.19 5.99 21.49
CA ALA A 84 8.31 7.06 22.48
C ALA A 84 8.81 8.37 21.84
N ASN A 85 9.83 8.29 20.98
CA ASN A 85 10.36 9.46 20.27
C ASN A 85 9.34 10.10 19.32
N GLU A 86 8.60 9.30 18.55
CA GLU A 86 7.54 9.83 17.68
C GLU A 86 6.50 10.60 18.49
N ARG A 87 6.05 10.02 19.59
CA ARG A 87 5.05 10.64 20.48
C ARG A 87 5.56 11.96 21.05
N ASP A 88 6.80 11.98 21.53
CA ASP A 88 7.43 13.21 22.05
C ASP A 88 7.56 14.28 20.94
N TYR A 89 8.01 13.89 19.75
CA TYR A 89 8.09 14.79 18.59
C TYR A 89 6.73 15.38 18.24
N ARG A 90 5.67 14.56 18.18
CA ARG A 90 4.32 15.04 17.84
C ARG A 90 3.79 16.01 18.87
N ARG A 91 3.96 15.71 20.16
CA ARG A 91 3.54 16.58 21.26
C ARG A 91 4.21 17.96 21.18
N GLU A 92 5.49 18.00 20.84
CA GLU A 92 6.28 19.22 20.80
C GLU A 92 6.13 20.01 19.48
N GLN A 93 6.09 19.31 18.34
CA GLN A 93 6.19 19.91 17.02
C GLN A 93 4.86 19.98 16.26
N GLN A 94 3.83 19.31 16.79
CA GLN A 94 2.43 19.33 16.35
C GLN A 94 2.28 19.43 14.82
N PRO A 95 2.77 18.43 14.07
CA PRO A 95 2.56 18.39 12.63
C PRO A 95 1.07 18.39 12.29
N ASP A 96 0.70 19.24 11.33
CA ASP A 96 -0.65 19.27 10.77
C ASP A 96 -0.87 17.98 9.95
N PRO A 97 -1.73 17.05 10.40
CA PRO A 97 -1.87 15.75 9.74
C PRO A 97 -2.48 15.85 8.34
N GLN A 98 -3.34 16.84 8.09
CA GLN A 98 -3.94 17.08 6.78
C GLN A 98 -2.86 17.55 5.80
N LEU A 99 -2.08 18.56 6.20
CA LEU A 99 -1.02 19.10 5.35
C LEU A 99 0.06 18.05 5.07
N GLN A 100 0.47 17.26 6.08
CA GLN A 100 1.48 16.22 5.89
C GLN A 100 0.97 15.13 4.96
N SER A 101 -0.23 14.61 5.20
CA SER A 101 -0.82 13.57 4.35
C SER A 101 -1.04 14.04 2.91
N GLU A 102 -1.50 15.27 2.68
CA GLU A 102 -1.67 15.81 1.33
C GLU A 102 -0.33 15.92 0.58
N ARG A 103 0.76 16.32 1.25
CA ARG A 103 2.10 16.44 0.63
C ARG A 103 2.62 15.11 0.12
N ILE A 104 2.62 14.06 0.95
CA ILE A 104 3.08 12.74 0.52
C ILE A 104 2.14 12.14 -0.53
N THR A 105 0.83 12.35 -0.39
CA THR A 105 -0.15 11.83 -1.36
C THR A 105 0.04 12.45 -2.74
N ARG A 106 0.23 13.78 -2.83
CA ARG A 106 0.53 14.45 -4.10
C ARG A 106 1.84 13.96 -4.72
N ARG A 107 2.86 13.69 -3.90
CA ARG A 107 4.11 13.10 -4.37
C ARG A 107 3.90 11.68 -4.93
N ALA A 108 3.08 10.86 -4.28
CA ALA A 108 2.74 9.52 -4.76
C ALA A 108 1.92 9.57 -6.06
N ILE A 109 0.91 10.45 -6.15
CA ILE A 109 0.13 10.70 -7.37
C ILE A 109 1.05 11.08 -8.54
N ALA A 110 1.94 12.05 -8.32
CA ALA A 110 2.87 12.51 -9.35
C ALA A 110 3.83 11.40 -9.83
N ALA A 111 4.08 10.39 -9.00
CA ALA A 111 4.86 9.21 -9.34
C ALA A 111 4.04 8.09 -10.01
N GLY A 112 2.70 8.20 -10.06
CA GLY A 112 1.82 7.25 -10.73
C GLY A 112 0.96 6.38 -9.80
N THR A 113 0.97 6.64 -8.49
CA THR A 113 0.12 5.90 -7.54
C THR A 113 -1.33 6.37 -7.62
N SER A 114 -2.25 5.43 -7.86
CA SER A 114 -3.69 5.70 -7.96
C SER A 114 -4.51 5.13 -6.80
N PHE A 115 -3.91 4.25 -6.00
CA PHE A 115 -4.55 3.57 -4.86
C PHE A 115 -3.56 3.47 -3.71
N ILE A 116 -3.99 3.85 -2.51
CA ILE A 116 -3.17 3.80 -1.30
C ILE A 116 -3.98 3.16 -0.18
N ARG A 117 -3.41 2.17 0.51
CA ARG A 117 -3.83 1.79 1.86
C ARG A 117 -2.90 2.46 2.87
N THR A 118 -3.45 3.32 3.72
CA THR A 118 -2.68 3.99 4.77
C THR A 118 -3.14 3.55 6.15
N HIS A 119 -2.18 3.30 7.03
CA HIS A 119 -2.40 3.21 8.46
C HIS A 119 -2.34 4.62 9.03
N VAL A 120 -3.23 4.91 9.97
CA VAL A 120 -3.35 6.21 10.61
C VAL A 120 -3.36 6.00 12.11
N ASP A 121 -2.41 6.64 12.77
CA ASP A 121 -2.20 6.41 14.19
C ASP A 121 -3.39 6.94 15.00
N ILE A 122 -3.84 6.13 15.96
CA ILE A 122 -4.89 6.45 16.92
C ILE A 122 -4.42 6.01 18.29
N ASP A 123 -4.34 6.95 19.22
CA ASP A 123 -4.04 6.67 20.62
C ASP A 123 -4.64 7.72 21.56
N ASN A 124 -4.46 7.52 22.85
CA ASN A 124 -5.03 8.38 23.89
C ASN A 124 -4.38 9.76 24.03
N GLU A 125 -3.27 10.06 23.34
CA GLU A 125 -2.66 11.39 23.32
C GLU A 125 -3.16 12.22 22.13
N ILE A 126 -3.19 11.64 20.93
CA ILE A 126 -3.64 12.34 19.71
C ILE A 126 -5.16 12.25 19.47
N GLY A 127 -5.84 11.29 20.10
CA GLY A 127 -7.24 11.02 19.82
C GLY A 127 -7.44 10.63 18.36
N LEU A 128 -8.28 11.40 17.66
CA LEU A 128 -8.67 11.15 16.26
C LEU A 128 -8.15 12.22 15.29
N ALA A 129 -7.30 13.14 15.74
CA ALA A 129 -6.84 14.27 14.93
C ALA A 129 -6.13 13.84 13.63
N ASN A 130 -5.31 12.79 13.70
CA ASN A 130 -4.65 12.24 12.51
C ASN A 130 -5.66 11.67 11.50
N LEU A 131 -6.66 10.94 12.00
CA LEU A 131 -7.74 10.40 11.17
C LEU A 131 -8.52 11.52 10.50
N GLU A 132 -8.91 12.56 11.22
CA GLU A 132 -9.61 13.72 10.67
C GLU A 132 -8.80 14.38 9.55
N GLY A 133 -7.49 14.56 9.75
CA GLY A 133 -6.61 15.13 8.74
C GLY A 133 -6.50 14.27 7.48
N VAL A 134 -6.35 12.94 7.62
CA VAL A 134 -6.27 12.03 6.47
C VAL A 134 -7.62 11.91 5.76
N LEU A 135 -8.74 11.92 6.49
CA LEU A 135 -10.09 11.97 5.91
C LEU A 135 -10.30 13.23 5.06
N GLU A 136 -9.82 14.38 5.54
CA GLU A 136 -9.88 15.63 4.78
C GLU A 136 -8.98 15.59 3.53
N THR A 137 -7.77 15.03 3.63
CA THR A 137 -6.90 14.80 2.47
C THR A 137 -7.57 13.88 1.44
N ARG A 138 -8.16 12.77 1.88
CA ARG A 138 -8.93 11.86 1.03
C ARG A 138 -10.07 12.59 0.32
N ARG A 139 -10.80 13.45 1.03
CA ARG A 139 -11.89 14.26 0.45
C ARG A 139 -11.39 15.22 -0.62
N ARG A 140 -10.27 15.92 -0.37
CA ARG A 140 -9.68 16.88 -1.32
C ARG A 140 -9.14 16.23 -2.59
N LEU A 141 -8.61 15.02 -2.46
CA LEU A 141 -7.93 14.30 -3.53
C LEU A 141 -8.78 13.16 -4.14
N ALA A 142 -10.08 13.12 -3.86
CA ALA A 142 -10.97 12.02 -4.22
C ALA A 142 -11.06 11.73 -5.74
N ASN A 143 -10.74 12.71 -6.59
CA ASN A 143 -10.72 12.54 -8.04
C ASN A 143 -9.33 12.18 -8.58
N GLN A 144 -8.31 12.12 -7.73
CA GLN A 144 -6.90 11.95 -8.10
C GLN A 144 -6.30 10.66 -7.54
N VAL A 145 -6.80 10.17 -6.41
CA VAL A 145 -6.33 8.94 -5.76
C VAL A 145 -7.42 8.34 -4.88
N ASP A 146 -7.45 7.01 -4.78
CA ASP A 146 -8.32 6.30 -3.84
C ASP A 146 -7.52 5.96 -2.59
N ILE A 147 -8.03 6.32 -1.40
CA ILE A 147 -7.36 6.08 -0.11
C ILE A 147 -8.22 5.19 0.79
N GLU A 148 -7.74 3.98 1.07
CA GLU A 148 -8.28 3.05 2.07
C GLU A 148 -7.55 3.29 3.40
N ILE A 149 -8.30 3.45 4.50
CA ILE A 149 -7.75 3.87 5.80
C ILE A 149 -7.85 2.72 6.81
N VAL A 150 -6.73 2.42 7.45
CA VAL A 150 -6.63 1.53 8.61
C VAL A 150 -6.55 2.37 9.88
N ALA A 151 -7.53 2.21 10.78
CA ALA A 151 -7.49 2.75 12.13
C ALA A 151 -6.43 1.99 12.94
N PHE A 152 -5.27 2.60 13.20
CA PHE A 152 -4.08 1.88 13.65
C PHE A 152 -3.64 2.30 15.07
N PRO A 153 -3.66 1.39 16.05
CA PRO A 153 -3.27 1.71 17.42
C PRO A 153 -1.74 1.65 17.61
N GLN A 154 -0.99 2.56 16.99
CA GLN A 154 0.49 2.58 17.00
C GLN A 154 1.12 2.50 18.40
N SER A 155 0.45 3.06 19.42
CA SER A 155 0.86 3.06 20.82
C SER A 155 0.32 1.87 21.64
N GLY A 156 -0.19 0.83 20.97
CA GLY A 156 -0.84 -0.33 21.58
C GLY A 156 -2.29 -0.06 21.97
N ILE A 157 -3.05 -1.13 22.22
CA ILE A 157 -4.43 -1.04 22.73
C ILE A 157 -4.41 -1.16 24.26
N LEU A 158 -3.61 -2.10 24.77
CA LEU A 158 -3.52 -2.39 26.19
C LEU A 158 -2.51 -1.49 26.90
N GLN A 159 -1.45 -1.08 26.20
CA GLN A 159 -0.48 -0.10 26.72
C GLN A 159 -1.00 1.35 26.68
N SER A 160 -2.08 1.63 25.94
CA SER A 160 -2.69 2.95 25.82
C SER A 160 -4.20 2.89 26.18
N PRO A 161 -4.54 3.00 27.48
CA PRO A 161 -5.93 2.93 27.93
C PRO A 161 -6.82 3.98 27.25
N GLY A 162 -7.98 3.54 26.78
CA GLY A 162 -8.94 4.36 26.03
C GLY A 162 -8.88 4.16 24.51
N THR A 163 -7.78 3.59 23.99
CA THR A 163 -7.59 3.37 22.54
C THR A 163 -8.65 2.46 21.93
N GLU A 164 -9.15 1.44 22.65
CA GLU A 164 -10.27 0.60 22.16
C GLU A 164 -11.50 1.44 21.77
N ALA A 165 -11.89 2.42 22.59
CA ALA A 165 -13.02 3.29 22.30
C ALA A 165 -12.72 4.26 21.14
N LEU A 166 -11.48 4.72 21.01
CA LEU A 166 -11.08 5.56 19.89
C LEU A 166 -11.08 4.79 18.57
N LEU A 167 -10.63 3.54 18.56
CA LEU A 167 -10.71 2.66 17.38
C LEU A 167 -12.17 2.43 16.96
N ASP A 168 -13.06 2.17 17.93
CA ASP A 168 -14.51 2.03 17.68
C ASP A 168 -15.07 3.29 16.98
N ARG A 169 -14.75 4.49 17.48
CA ARG A 169 -15.14 5.77 16.87
C ARG A 169 -14.50 5.99 15.49
N ALA A 170 -13.25 5.60 15.30
CA ALA A 170 -12.56 5.73 14.02
C ALA A 170 -13.22 4.90 12.91
N LEU A 171 -13.69 3.69 13.24
CA LEU A 171 -14.44 2.84 12.33
C LEU A 171 -15.80 3.46 11.95
N GLU A 172 -16.49 4.09 12.92
CA GLU A 172 -17.73 4.85 12.66
C GLU A 172 -17.50 6.08 11.76
N MET A 173 -16.36 6.74 11.90
CA MET A 173 -15.98 7.91 11.09
C MET A 173 -15.60 7.56 9.65
N GLY A 174 -15.46 6.28 9.32
CA GLY A 174 -15.25 5.83 7.96
C GLY A 174 -13.86 5.28 7.66
N ALA A 175 -13.11 4.82 8.67
CA ALA A 175 -12.00 3.90 8.43
C ALA A 175 -12.55 2.55 7.91
N GLU A 176 -11.87 1.97 6.91
CA GLU A 176 -12.28 0.72 6.27
C GLU A 176 -11.73 -0.53 6.97
N LEU A 177 -10.64 -0.37 7.73
CA LEU A 177 -9.96 -1.43 8.46
C LEU A 177 -9.63 -1.02 9.88
N VAL A 178 -9.51 -2.01 10.76
CA VAL A 178 -8.87 -1.87 12.08
C VAL A 178 -7.52 -2.58 12.05
N GLY A 179 -6.50 -1.92 12.61
CA GLY A 179 -5.17 -2.47 12.73
C GLY A 179 -4.81 -2.90 14.14
N GLY A 180 -3.60 -3.43 14.27
CA GLY A 180 -2.96 -3.82 15.51
C GLY A 180 -1.47 -3.99 15.31
N LEU A 181 -0.70 -4.03 16.38
CA LEU A 181 0.75 -4.24 16.32
C LEU A 181 1.23 -5.20 17.40
N ASP A 182 2.17 -6.07 17.01
CA ASP A 182 3.01 -6.88 17.89
C ASP A 182 2.34 -7.34 19.20
N PRO A 183 1.34 -8.24 19.10
CA PRO A 183 0.47 -8.59 20.22
C PRO A 183 1.21 -9.18 21.44
N CYS A 184 2.36 -9.84 21.22
CA CYS A 184 3.16 -10.43 22.28
C CYS A 184 4.21 -9.47 22.84
N SER A 185 5.00 -8.83 21.97
CA SER A 185 6.18 -8.08 22.37
C SER A 185 5.87 -6.67 22.84
N TYR A 186 4.77 -6.08 22.34
CA TYR A 186 4.34 -4.74 22.71
C TYR A 186 3.19 -4.76 23.72
N ASP A 187 2.03 -5.28 23.34
CA ASP A 187 0.84 -5.27 24.21
C ASP A 187 0.87 -6.33 25.33
N LYS A 188 1.72 -7.37 25.18
CA LYS A 188 2.01 -8.41 26.18
C LYS A 188 0.82 -9.28 26.62
N ASP A 189 -0.32 -9.13 25.97
CA ASP A 189 -1.47 -10.03 26.07
C ASP A 189 -2.04 -10.23 24.66
N PRO A 190 -1.46 -11.18 23.89
CA PRO A 190 -1.75 -11.32 22.47
C PRO A 190 -3.19 -11.76 22.21
N VAL A 191 -3.77 -12.56 23.11
CA VAL A 191 -5.14 -13.04 22.99
C VAL A 191 -6.12 -11.88 23.20
N ARG A 192 -5.93 -11.06 24.24
CA ARG A 192 -6.81 -9.91 24.48
C ARG A 192 -6.66 -8.86 23.39
N HIS A 193 -5.44 -8.59 22.92
CA HIS A 193 -5.18 -7.65 21.83
C HIS A 193 -5.95 -8.04 20.55
N LEU A 194 -5.76 -9.29 20.08
CA LEU A 194 -6.45 -9.77 18.88
C LEU A 194 -7.97 -9.84 19.09
N GLN A 195 -8.44 -10.22 20.28
CA GLN A 195 -9.87 -10.26 20.56
C GLN A 195 -10.54 -8.90 20.41
N ILE A 196 -9.94 -7.82 20.93
CA ILE A 196 -10.48 -6.45 20.76
C ILE A 196 -10.58 -6.10 19.27
N ILE A 197 -9.51 -6.34 18.50
CA ILE A 197 -9.46 -6.02 17.08
C ILE A 197 -10.55 -6.78 16.29
N PHE A 198 -10.65 -8.09 16.49
CA PHE A 198 -11.62 -8.91 15.78
C PHE A 198 -13.07 -8.62 16.21
N ASP A 199 -13.31 -8.32 17.50
CA ASP A 199 -14.62 -7.88 17.99
C ASP A 199 -15.04 -6.56 17.31
N LEU A 200 -14.13 -5.59 17.19
CA LEU A 200 -14.37 -4.32 16.49
C LEU A 200 -14.61 -4.55 15.00
N ALA A 201 -13.76 -5.36 14.35
CA ALA A 201 -13.88 -5.63 12.92
C ALA A 201 -15.22 -6.29 12.57
N VAL A 202 -15.66 -7.28 13.35
CA VAL A 202 -16.96 -7.92 13.13
C VAL A 202 -18.12 -6.98 13.44
N ARG A 203 -18.06 -6.23 14.55
CA ARG A 203 -19.12 -5.28 14.93
C ARG A 203 -19.39 -4.25 13.83
N HIS A 204 -18.33 -3.73 13.21
CA HIS A 204 -18.43 -2.69 12.16
C HIS A 204 -18.46 -3.24 10.73
N GLY A 205 -18.34 -4.57 10.56
CA GLY A 205 -18.24 -5.19 9.25
C GLY A 205 -16.98 -4.75 8.47
N LYS A 206 -15.86 -4.53 9.14
CA LYS A 206 -14.59 -4.00 8.59
C LYS A 206 -13.54 -5.09 8.41
N LYS A 207 -12.50 -4.81 7.62
CA LYS A 207 -11.35 -5.74 7.44
C LYS A 207 -10.30 -5.51 8.55
N VAL A 208 -9.29 -6.36 8.61
CA VAL A 208 -8.18 -6.27 9.57
C VAL A 208 -6.85 -6.19 8.82
N ASP A 209 -5.92 -5.35 9.29
CA ASP A 209 -4.55 -5.26 8.80
C ASP A 209 -3.56 -5.14 9.97
N ILE A 210 -2.86 -6.24 10.30
CA ILE A 210 -1.99 -6.33 11.48
C ILE A 210 -0.53 -6.10 11.11
N HIS A 211 0.11 -5.14 11.77
CA HIS A 211 1.56 -5.02 11.81
C HIS A 211 2.17 -6.13 12.66
N LEU A 212 2.92 -7.04 12.05
CA LEU A 212 3.64 -8.08 12.77
C LEU A 212 5.15 -8.02 12.48
N HIS A 213 5.87 -7.33 13.37
CA HIS A 213 7.32 -7.19 13.34
C HIS A 213 8.04 -8.24 14.20
N GLU A 214 7.30 -8.94 15.05
CA GLU A 214 7.81 -10.00 15.89
C GLU A 214 8.60 -11.05 15.09
N ARG A 215 9.75 -11.42 15.62
CA ARG A 215 10.77 -12.21 14.93
C ARG A 215 10.67 -13.69 15.28
N GLY A 216 11.11 -14.54 14.35
CA GLY A 216 11.26 -15.98 14.55
C GLY A 216 10.03 -16.64 15.17
N GLU A 217 10.27 -17.51 16.15
CA GLU A 217 9.26 -18.31 16.84
C GLU A 217 8.18 -17.47 17.55
N LEU A 218 8.52 -16.29 18.08
CA LEU A 218 7.54 -15.42 18.73
C LEU A 218 6.53 -14.87 17.72
N GLY A 219 7.01 -14.37 16.58
CA GLY A 219 6.11 -13.91 15.53
C GLY A 219 5.32 -15.05 14.90
N ALA A 220 5.89 -16.25 14.82
CA ALA A 220 5.17 -17.43 14.36
C ALA A 220 4.02 -17.81 15.30
N PHE A 221 4.22 -17.70 16.62
CA PHE A 221 3.15 -17.87 17.60
C PHE A 221 2.03 -16.80 17.43
N SER A 222 2.39 -15.54 17.22
CA SER A 222 1.41 -14.48 16.94
C SER A 222 0.65 -14.70 15.63
N LEU A 223 1.32 -15.21 14.58
CA LEU A 223 0.68 -15.55 13.32
C LEU A 223 -0.28 -16.74 13.48
N GLU A 224 0.10 -17.77 14.23
CA GLU A 224 -0.78 -18.90 14.56
C GLU A 224 -2.04 -18.43 15.29
N LEU A 225 -1.92 -17.51 16.24
CA LEU A 225 -3.07 -16.86 16.87
C LEU A 225 -3.90 -16.10 15.84
N LEU A 226 -3.29 -15.27 15.00
CA LEU A 226 -4.00 -14.49 13.98
C LEU A 226 -4.82 -15.38 13.03
N ILE A 227 -4.24 -16.50 12.58
CA ILE A 227 -4.91 -17.52 11.76
C ILE A 227 -6.10 -18.13 12.51
N ASN A 228 -5.91 -18.51 13.79
CA ASN A 228 -6.98 -19.06 14.62
C ASN A 228 -8.13 -18.06 14.87
N PHE A 229 -7.82 -16.79 15.09
CA PHE A 229 -8.82 -15.72 15.18
C PHE A 229 -9.56 -15.52 13.86
N THR A 230 -8.83 -15.54 12.74
CA THR A 230 -9.43 -15.45 11.39
C THR A 230 -10.45 -16.56 11.16
N ARG A 231 -10.14 -17.80 11.52
CA ARG A 231 -11.08 -18.94 11.48
C ARG A 231 -12.26 -18.74 12.42
N ARG A 232 -11.99 -18.44 13.69
CA ARG A 232 -13.00 -18.32 14.75
C ARG A 232 -14.03 -17.23 14.47
N TYR A 233 -13.59 -16.09 13.96
CA TYR A 233 -14.44 -14.95 13.61
C TYR A 233 -14.96 -14.99 12.17
N GLN A 234 -14.65 -16.07 11.42
CA GLN A 234 -15.08 -16.27 10.04
C GLN A 234 -14.67 -15.14 9.08
N MET A 235 -13.49 -14.54 9.30
CA MET A 235 -13.00 -13.38 8.56
C MET A 235 -12.18 -13.74 7.30
N HIS A 236 -12.60 -14.79 6.58
CA HIS A 236 -11.95 -15.23 5.35
C HIS A 236 -11.88 -14.08 4.33
N HIS A 237 -10.76 -13.91 3.63
CA HIS A 237 -10.51 -12.83 2.67
C HIS A 237 -10.52 -11.40 3.25
N ARG A 238 -10.46 -11.24 4.59
CA ARG A 238 -10.56 -9.92 5.26
C ARG A 238 -9.40 -9.61 6.20
N VAL A 239 -8.31 -10.37 6.15
CA VAL A 239 -7.15 -10.18 7.03
C VAL A 239 -5.87 -10.02 6.22
N THR A 240 -5.16 -8.93 6.45
CA THR A 240 -3.83 -8.65 5.90
C THR A 240 -2.79 -8.72 7.02
N LEU A 241 -1.68 -9.40 6.74
CA LEU A 241 -0.48 -9.41 7.57
C LEU A 241 0.53 -8.43 6.99
N SER A 242 0.72 -7.31 7.66
CA SER A 242 1.74 -6.34 7.31
C SER A 242 3.10 -6.73 7.91
N HIS A 243 4.15 -6.60 7.12
CA HIS A 243 5.53 -7.01 7.37
C HIS A 243 5.77 -8.51 7.43
N GLY A 244 5.22 -9.20 8.44
CA GLY A 244 5.33 -10.66 8.60
C GLY A 244 6.77 -11.19 8.68
N PHE A 245 7.69 -10.46 9.32
CA PHE A 245 9.13 -10.80 9.28
C PHE A 245 9.45 -12.22 9.75
N CYS A 246 8.69 -12.74 10.72
CA CYS A 246 8.82 -14.11 11.21
C CYS A 246 8.74 -15.18 10.12
N LEU A 247 7.95 -14.96 9.06
CA LEU A 247 7.82 -15.90 7.94
C LEU A 247 9.16 -16.15 7.23
N GLY A 248 10.07 -15.18 7.23
CA GLY A 248 11.42 -15.34 6.69
C GLY A 248 12.45 -15.90 7.69
N MET A 249 12.05 -16.20 8.93
CA MET A 249 12.95 -16.55 10.04
C MET A 249 12.69 -17.93 10.66
N ILE A 250 11.64 -18.61 10.23
CA ILE A 250 11.26 -19.94 10.72
C ILE A 250 11.64 -21.02 9.72
N GLU A 251 11.64 -22.27 10.18
CA GLU A 251 11.98 -23.44 9.36
C GLU A 251 11.05 -23.61 8.15
N PRO A 252 11.57 -24.05 6.98
CA PRO A 252 10.80 -24.13 5.72
C PRO A 252 9.49 -24.92 5.81
N ALA A 253 9.46 -26.01 6.60
CA ALA A 253 8.23 -26.79 6.79
C ALA A 253 7.11 -25.96 7.44
N ARG A 254 7.45 -25.09 8.39
CA ARG A 254 6.50 -24.20 9.04
C ARG A 254 6.10 -23.02 8.15
N GLN A 255 7.02 -22.54 7.31
CA GLN A 255 6.69 -21.54 6.28
C GLN A 255 5.64 -22.10 5.31
N GLN A 256 5.83 -23.34 4.83
CA GLN A 256 4.88 -24.02 3.94
C GLN A 256 3.51 -24.17 4.60
N GLN A 257 3.48 -24.65 5.85
CA GLN A 257 2.23 -24.79 6.60
C GLN A 257 1.49 -23.45 6.70
N PHE A 258 2.18 -22.37 7.11
CA PHE A 258 1.53 -21.05 7.18
C PHE A 258 1.08 -20.53 5.81
N ALA A 259 1.84 -20.77 4.75
CA ALA A 259 1.44 -20.37 3.40
C ALA A 259 0.12 -21.05 2.98
N GLU A 260 -0.01 -22.36 3.24
CA GLU A 260 -1.23 -23.14 2.95
C GLU A 260 -2.42 -22.66 3.79
N GLU A 261 -2.24 -22.48 5.11
CA GLU A 261 -3.31 -22.02 6.00
C GLU A 261 -3.74 -20.58 5.68
N MET A 262 -2.80 -19.68 5.37
CA MET A 262 -3.10 -18.33 4.95
C MET A 262 -3.85 -18.31 3.61
N ALA A 263 -3.46 -19.16 2.65
CA ALA A 263 -4.16 -19.28 1.38
C ALA A 263 -5.58 -19.83 1.54
N GLU A 264 -5.77 -20.86 2.36
CA GLU A 264 -7.09 -21.42 2.71
C GLU A 264 -8.04 -20.34 3.25
N LEU A 265 -7.53 -19.47 4.12
CA LEU A 265 -8.29 -18.38 4.72
C LEU A 265 -8.40 -17.14 3.83
N GLY A 266 -7.74 -17.12 2.68
CA GLY A 266 -7.64 -15.95 1.82
C GLY A 266 -6.96 -14.75 2.49
N MET A 267 -6.05 -15.00 3.43
CA MET A 267 -5.22 -13.95 4.02
C MET A 267 -4.27 -13.36 2.98
N SER A 268 -3.80 -12.15 3.25
CA SER A 268 -2.88 -11.42 2.38
C SER A 268 -1.65 -10.94 3.13
N VAL A 269 -0.58 -10.62 2.40
CA VAL A 269 0.66 -10.07 2.96
C VAL A 269 0.99 -8.74 2.27
N ALA A 270 1.29 -7.73 3.09
CA ALA A 270 1.90 -6.48 2.63
C ALA A 270 3.33 -6.41 3.16
N THR A 271 4.32 -6.30 2.27
CA THR A 271 5.73 -6.17 2.66
C THR A 271 6.32 -4.83 2.24
N THR A 272 7.26 -4.34 3.04
CA THR A 272 8.03 -3.13 2.72
C THR A 272 9.45 -3.49 2.26
N ALA A 273 9.80 -4.78 2.24
CA ALA A 273 11.09 -5.33 1.86
C ALA A 273 12.31 -4.63 2.51
N PRO A 274 12.32 -4.46 3.84
CA PRO A 274 13.46 -3.86 4.55
C PRO A 274 14.74 -4.67 4.33
N ALA A 275 15.87 -3.96 4.20
CA ALA A 275 17.14 -4.56 3.82
C ALA A 275 17.83 -5.32 4.96
N ASP A 276 17.56 -4.95 6.22
CA ASP A 276 18.31 -5.35 7.41
C ASP A 276 17.66 -6.51 8.20
N ILE A 277 16.53 -7.04 7.73
CA ILE A 277 15.77 -8.08 8.42
C ILE A 277 15.20 -9.09 7.42
N ALA A 278 14.98 -10.33 7.84
CA ALA A 278 14.30 -11.33 7.00
C ALA A 278 12.90 -10.85 6.59
N VAL A 279 12.47 -11.27 5.39
CA VAL A 279 11.19 -10.86 4.79
C VAL A 279 10.37 -12.10 4.45
N PRO A 280 9.03 -12.00 4.36
CA PRO A 280 8.19 -13.12 3.94
C PRO A 280 8.66 -13.75 2.62
N PRO A 281 8.65 -15.08 2.48
CA PRO A 281 9.10 -15.74 1.24
C PRO A 281 8.07 -15.54 0.12
N TYR A 282 8.34 -14.60 -0.79
CA TYR A 282 7.41 -14.21 -1.86
C TYR A 282 6.94 -15.38 -2.72
N GLU A 283 7.88 -16.16 -3.28
CA GLU A 283 7.56 -17.28 -4.18
C GLU A 283 6.68 -18.30 -3.47
N LEU A 284 7.09 -18.74 -2.27
CA LEU A 284 6.34 -19.69 -1.46
C LEU A 284 4.89 -19.25 -1.21
N LEU A 285 4.70 -18.01 -0.75
CA LEU A 285 3.39 -17.47 -0.42
C LEU A 285 2.51 -17.31 -1.66
N THR A 286 3.07 -16.77 -2.74
CA THR A 286 2.30 -16.53 -3.97
C THR A 286 1.97 -17.81 -4.73
N GLU A 287 2.86 -18.81 -4.71
CA GLU A 287 2.60 -20.15 -5.27
C GLU A 287 1.50 -20.89 -4.48
N ALA A 288 1.43 -20.70 -3.15
CA ALA A 288 0.34 -21.22 -2.34
C ALA A 288 -1.00 -20.50 -2.56
N GLY A 289 -1.00 -19.32 -3.19
CA GLY A 289 -2.20 -18.52 -3.46
C GLY A 289 -2.44 -17.35 -2.50
N VAL A 290 -1.50 -17.03 -1.62
CA VAL A 290 -1.57 -15.86 -0.74
C VAL A 290 -1.40 -14.58 -1.57
N ALA A 291 -2.36 -13.65 -1.46
CA ALA A 291 -2.24 -12.36 -2.12
C ALA A 291 -1.10 -11.54 -1.48
N PHE A 292 -0.25 -10.94 -2.32
CA PHE A 292 1.00 -10.32 -1.87
C PHE A 292 1.21 -8.96 -2.54
N CYS A 293 1.48 -7.92 -1.76
CA CYS A 293 1.76 -6.59 -2.28
C CYS A 293 2.97 -5.94 -1.61
N ALA A 294 3.49 -4.90 -2.26
CA ALA A 294 4.48 -4.01 -1.67
C ALA A 294 3.81 -2.75 -1.11
N GLY A 295 4.46 -2.12 -0.13
CA GLY A 295 4.10 -0.80 0.35
C GLY A 295 5.31 0.02 0.76
N ASN A 296 5.13 1.34 0.84
CA ASN A 296 6.23 2.23 1.20
C ASN A 296 6.60 2.23 2.68
N ASP A 297 5.64 1.94 3.56
CA ASP A 297 5.73 2.24 4.99
C ASP A 297 5.80 3.76 5.27
N GLY A 298 6.36 4.14 6.40
CA GLY A 298 6.77 5.50 6.70
C GLY A 298 7.68 6.11 5.63
N VAL A 299 7.36 7.35 5.21
CA VAL A 299 8.14 8.13 4.24
C VAL A 299 8.65 9.41 4.88
N ARG A 300 9.97 9.48 5.11
CA ARG A 300 10.66 10.62 5.73
C ARG A 300 9.95 11.10 6.97
N ASP A 301 9.91 10.26 7.99
CA ASP A 301 9.30 10.53 9.28
C ASP A 301 10.30 10.28 10.41
N THR A 302 9.80 10.25 11.65
CA THR A 302 10.63 9.97 12.82
C THR A 302 11.05 8.50 12.94
N TRP A 303 10.43 7.59 12.17
CA TRP A 303 10.76 6.16 12.12
C TRP A 303 11.84 5.87 11.09
N SER A 304 11.70 6.42 9.89
CA SER A 304 12.51 6.10 8.73
C SER A 304 12.89 7.36 7.94
N PRO A 305 14.19 7.57 7.66
CA PRO A 305 14.62 8.64 6.77
C PRO A 305 14.38 8.31 5.29
N TYR A 306 14.00 7.06 4.99
CA TYR A 306 13.84 6.54 3.63
C TYR A 306 12.41 6.74 3.11
N GLY A 307 12.17 6.20 1.92
CA GLY A 307 10.90 6.30 1.23
C GLY A 307 10.81 7.52 0.31
N SER A 308 10.09 7.35 -0.79
CA SER A 308 9.84 8.41 -1.77
C SER A 308 8.36 8.58 -2.11
N GLY A 309 7.49 7.65 -1.73
CA GLY A 309 6.13 7.56 -2.25
C GLY A 309 6.07 7.04 -3.70
N ASP A 310 7.21 6.73 -4.32
CA ASP A 310 7.29 6.19 -5.69
C ASP A 310 7.27 4.66 -5.67
N MET A 311 6.21 4.07 -6.21
CA MET A 311 6.07 2.62 -6.27
C MET A 311 7.06 1.94 -7.20
N LEU A 312 7.59 2.60 -8.24
CA LEU A 312 8.66 2.01 -9.04
C LEU A 312 9.94 1.86 -8.21
N GLN A 313 10.28 2.86 -7.39
CA GLN A 313 11.41 2.75 -6.46
C GLN A 313 11.18 1.61 -5.44
N ARG A 314 9.93 1.45 -4.98
CA ARG A 314 9.57 0.32 -4.12
C ARG A 314 9.73 -1.02 -4.85
N ALA A 315 9.35 -1.13 -6.12
CA ALA A 315 9.58 -2.33 -6.93
C ALA A 315 11.08 -2.63 -7.11
N VAL A 316 11.93 -1.63 -7.34
CA VAL A 316 13.39 -1.83 -7.35
C VAL A 316 13.88 -2.36 -6.01
N THR A 317 13.37 -1.83 -4.89
CA THR A 317 13.70 -2.30 -3.53
C THR A 317 13.31 -3.77 -3.35
N MET A 318 12.13 -4.17 -3.84
CA MET A 318 11.69 -5.56 -3.87
C MET A 318 12.66 -6.43 -4.67
N GLY A 319 12.98 -6.04 -5.91
CA GLY A 319 13.89 -6.81 -6.77
C GLY A 319 15.28 -6.99 -6.14
N LEU A 320 15.82 -5.95 -5.51
CA LEU A 320 17.08 -6.03 -4.77
C LEU A 320 16.96 -6.98 -3.56
N ARG A 321 15.87 -6.89 -2.80
CA ARG A 321 15.66 -7.69 -1.60
C ARG A 321 15.49 -9.18 -1.90
N TYR A 322 14.67 -9.52 -2.89
CA TYR A 322 14.42 -10.90 -3.32
C TYR A 322 15.46 -11.43 -4.31
N ARG A 323 16.45 -10.60 -4.69
CA ARG A 323 17.54 -10.93 -5.60
C ARG A 323 17.07 -11.33 -7.00
N TRP A 324 15.96 -10.78 -7.46
CA TRP A 324 15.46 -10.96 -8.82
C TRP A 324 16.41 -10.30 -9.83
N ARG A 325 16.77 -11.02 -10.89
CA ARG A 325 17.72 -10.59 -11.93
C ARG A 325 17.24 -10.86 -13.34
N GLN A 326 16.44 -11.89 -13.55
CA GLN A 326 15.86 -12.20 -14.85
C GLN A 326 14.69 -11.25 -15.12
N ASP A 327 14.48 -10.86 -16.38
CA ASP A 327 13.36 -10.00 -16.78
C ASP A 327 12.00 -10.50 -16.24
N GLN A 328 11.76 -11.81 -16.27
CA GLN A 328 10.55 -12.43 -15.73
C GLN A 328 10.44 -12.30 -14.20
N GLU A 329 11.57 -12.32 -13.49
CA GLU A 329 11.60 -12.12 -12.04
C GLU A 329 11.38 -10.64 -11.70
N ILE A 330 11.95 -9.72 -12.48
CA ILE A 330 11.74 -8.28 -12.32
C ILE A 330 10.26 -7.92 -12.52
N MET A 331 9.55 -8.60 -13.41
CA MET A 331 8.10 -8.44 -13.55
C MET A 331 7.32 -8.81 -12.28
N ARG A 332 7.85 -9.67 -11.39
CA ARG A 332 7.25 -9.92 -10.06
C ARG A 332 7.23 -8.66 -9.21
N ALA A 333 8.25 -7.81 -9.30
CA ALA A 333 8.28 -6.52 -8.61
C ALA A 333 7.22 -5.55 -9.13
N ALA A 334 6.99 -5.53 -10.44
CA ALA A 334 5.89 -4.75 -11.00
C ALA A 334 4.52 -5.30 -10.58
N GLN A 335 4.39 -6.63 -10.49
CA GLN A 335 3.17 -7.29 -9.99
C GLN A 335 2.86 -6.86 -8.54
N THR A 336 3.84 -6.78 -7.66
CA THR A 336 3.60 -6.42 -6.25
C THR A 336 3.08 -4.99 -6.05
N ILE A 337 3.36 -4.09 -7.00
CA ILE A 337 2.91 -2.69 -6.99
C ILE A 337 1.70 -2.42 -7.91
N THR A 338 1.18 -3.45 -8.58
CA THR A 338 0.00 -3.37 -9.46
C THR A 338 -1.06 -4.39 -9.03
N PHE A 339 -1.19 -5.52 -9.74
CA PHE A 339 -2.21 -6.54 -9.49
C PHE A 339 -2.06 -7.24 -8.12
N GLY A 340 -0.87 -7.27 -7.55
CA GLY A 340 -0.63 -7.71 -6.17
C GLY A 340 -1.36 -6.80 -5.18
N GLY A 341 -1.08 -5.50 -5.23
CA GLY A 341 -1.78 -4.50 -4.43
C GLY A 341 -3.29 -4.47 -4.69
N ALA A 342 -3.71 -4.54 -5.96
CA ALA A 342 -5.12 -4.57 -6.32
C ALA A 342 -5.85 -5.78 -5.70
N ARG A 343 -5.22 -6.96 -5.65
CA ARG A 343 -5.76 -8.14 -4.96
C ARG A 343 -5.85 -7.95 -3.45
N VAL A 344 -4.82 -7.39 -2.81
CA VAL A 344 -4.81 -7.13 -1.36
C VAL A 344 -5.86 -6.09 -0.95
N MET A 345 -6.08 -5.06 -1.77
CA MET A 345 -7.11 -4.05 -1.55
C MET A 345 -8.50 -4.48 -2.03
N ALA A 346 -8.60 -5.61 -2.74
CA ALA A 346 -9.81 -6.09 -3.41
C ALA A 346 -10.42 -5.05 -4.37
N LEU A 347 -9.57 -4.45 -5.21
CA LEU A 347 -9.99 -3.48 -6.21
C LEU A 347 -10.76 -4.19 -7.34
N GLU A 348 -11.91 -3.63 -7.71
CA GLU A 348 -12.70 -4.06 -8.86
C GLU A 348 -12.34 -3.25 -10.10
N ASN A 349 -12.51 -3.85 -11.28
CA ASN A 349 -12.29 -3.20 -12.59
C ASN A 349 -10.88 -2.58 -12.71
N TYR A 350 -9.86 -3.28 -12.23
CA TYR A 350 -8.45 -2.87 -12.24
C TYR A 350 -7.67 -3.54 -13.38
N GLY A 351 -6.77 -2.80 -14.03
CA GLY A 351 -5.93 -3.27 -15.12
C GLY A 351 -6.18 -2.51 -16.43
N LEU A 352 -5.71 -3.06 -17.55
CA LEU A 352 -5.77 -2.39 -18.86
C LEU A 352 -6.78 -3.02 -19.84
N GLN A 353 -7.79 -3.74 -19.34
CA GLN A 353 -8.82 -4.39 -20.16
C GLN A 353 -10.03 -3.47 -20.36
N PRO A 354 -10.79 -3.60 -21.46
CA PRO A 354 -12.05 -2.88 -21.63
C PRO A 354 -13.00 -3.07 -20.44
N GLY A 355 -13.65 -2.00 -19.99
CA GLY A 355 -14.50 -1.96 -18.80
C GLY A 355 -13.75 -1.65 -17.49
N ASN A 356 -12.41 -1.75 -17.47
CA ASN A 356 -11.63 -1.31 -16.32
C ASN A 356 -11.61 0.21 -16.19
N ARG A 357 -11.31 0.68 -14.98
CA ARG A 357 -11.06 2.09 -14.69
C ARG A 357 -9.92 2.61 -15.56
N ALA A 358 -10.08 3.81 -16.10
CA ALA A 358 -9.04 4.51 -16.87
C ALA A 358 -8.00 5.16 -15.94
N ASP A 359 -7.38 4.32 -15.11
CA ASP A 359 -6.34 4.67 -14.14
C ASP A 359 -5.04 4.00 -14.60
N LEU A 360 -4.13 4.77 -15.20
CA LEU A 360 -2.91 4.22 -15.81
C LEU A 360 -1.74 5.22 -15.80
N VAL A 361 -0.54 4.68 -15.92
CA VAL A 361 0.72 5.42 -15.96
C VAL A 361 1.45 5.09 -17.24
N LEU A 362 1.82 6.13 -18.00
CA LEU A 362 2.68 6.00 -19.18
C LEU A 362 4.12 6.35 -18.80
N ILE A 363 5.03 5.43 -19.09
CA ILE A 363 6.44 5.51 -18.68
C ILE A 363 7.33 5.29 -19.90
N PRO A 364 8.28 6.19 -20.22
CA PRO A 364 9.20 5.98 -21.33
C PRO A 364 10.11 4.78 -21.06
N GLY A 365 10.34 3.96 -22.09
CA GLY A 365 11.24 2.81 -22.00
C GLY A 365 11.13 1.92 -23.23
N ARG A 366 12.23 1.22 -23.58
CA ARG A 366 12.24 0.26 -24.69
C ARG A 366 11.59 -1.07 -24.27
N SER A 367 11.61 -1.37 -22.97
CA SER A 367 10.88 -2.49 -22.36
C SER A 367 10.30 -2.11 -21.00
N MET A 368 9.35 -2.93 -20.51
CA MET A 368 8.76 -2.82 -19.18
C MET A 368 9.82 -2.88 -18.07
N VAL A 369 10.78 -3.79 -18.24
CA VAL A 369 11.88 -4.00 -17.29
C VAL A 369 12.77 -2.77 -17.23
N GLU A 370 13.15 -2.20 -18.38
CA GLU A 370 13.93 -0.96 -18.43
C GLU A 370 13.19 0.19 -17.73
N ALA A 371 11.90 0.38 -18.04
CA ALA A 371 11.07 1.41 -17.42
C ALA A 371 10.99 1.26 -15.88
N LEU A 372 10.95 0.01 -15.38
CA LEU A 372 10.88 -0.29 -13.96
C LEU A 372 12.22 -0.02 -13.22
N VAL A 373 13.37 -0.31 -13.85
CA VAL A 373 14.68 -0.20 -13.18
C VAL A 373 15.33 1.17 -13.33
N GLU A 374 15.08 1.89 -14.42
CA GLU A 374 15.63 3.24 -14.68
C GLU A 374 14.88 4.34 -13.91
N LEU A 375 13.65 4.07 -13.46
CA LEU A 375 12.83 4.99 -12.66
C LEU A 375 12.66 6.38 -13.31
N PRO A 376 12.35 6.49 -14.61
CA PRO A 376 12.33 7.79 -15.29
C PRO A 376 11.30 8.72 -14.65
N ARG A 377 11.64 10.01 -14.51
CA ARG A 377 10.73 11.03 -13.95
C ARG A 377 9.66 11.47 -14.93
N GLU A 378 9.92 11.34 -16.23
CA GLU A 378 9.05 11.76 -17.33
C GLU A 378 7.86 10.81 -17.50
N ARG A 379 6.96 10.78 -16.51
CA ARG A 379 5.76 9.94 -16.51
C ARG A 379 4.54 10.78 -16.84
N LYS A 380 3.53 10.17 -17.47
CA LYS A 380 2.17 10.74 -17.57
C LYS A 380 1.25 9.89 -16.71
N VAL A 381 0.51 10.51 -15.80
CA VAL A 381 -0.38 9.82 -14.87
C VAL A 381 -1.81 10.21 -15.19
N ILE A 382 -2.63 9.19 -15.45
CA ILE A 382 -4.02 9.33 -15.85
C ILE A 382 -4.89 8.68 -14.78
N LYS A 383 -5.89 9.41 -14.28
CA LYS A 383 -6.89 8.94 -13.31
C LYS A 383 -8.28 9.27 -13.84
N GLY A 384 -9.17 8.28 -13.89
CA GLY A 384 -10.51 8.44 -14.44
C GLY A 384 -10.51 9.01 -15.86
N GLY A 385 -9.53 8.62 -16.69
CA GLY A 385 -9.40 9.07 -18.07
C GLY A 385 -8.81 10.47 -18.24
N LYS A 386 -8.41 11.16 -17.16
CA LYS A 386 -7.85 12.51 -17.20
C LYS A 386 -6.36 12.50 -16.85
N LEU A 387 -5.56 13.25 -17.61
CA LEU A 387 -4.16 13.50 -17.26
C LEU A 387 -4.11 14.39 -16.01
N ILE A 388 -3.63 13.84 -14.88
CA ILE A 388 -3.58 14.53 -13.58
C ILE A 388 -2.17 14.86 -13.11
N ALA A 389 -1.16 14.21 -13.69
CA ALA A 389 0.24 14.47 -13.41
C ALA A 389 1.12 14.23 -14.65
N ALA A 390 2.16 15.04 -14.78
CA ALA A 390 3.16 14.90 -15.85
C ALA A 390 4.54 15.29 -15.33
N ASN A 391 5.58 14.57 -15.77
CA ASN A 391 6.98 14.88 -15.45
C ASN A 391 7.30 14.97 -13.95
N GLY A 392 6.59 14.18 -13.14
CA GLY A 392 6.78 14.15 -11.69
C GLY A 392 6.09 15.30 -10.93
N GLU A 393 5.17 16.02 -11.57
CA GLU A 393 4.38 17.10 -10.97
C GLU A 393 2.87 16.87 -11.16
N CYS A 394 2.08 17.21 -10.13
CA CYS A 394 0.62 17.25 -10.22
C CYS A 394 0.18 18.47 -11.04
N LEU A 395 -0.89 18.33 -11.83
CA LEU A 395 -1.43 19.40 -12.68
C LEU A 395 -2.58 20.20 -12.02
N PHE A 396 -2.79 20.05 -10.70
CA PHE A 396 -3.95 20.56 -9.96
C PHE A 396 -3.60 21.11 -8.57
#